data_AF-A0A2M8EJT3-F1
#
_entry.id   AF-A0A2M8EJT3-F1
#
_cell.length_a   1.000
_cell.length_b   1.000
_cell.length_c   1.000
_cell.angle_alpha   90.00
_cell.angle_beta   90.00
_cell.angle_gamma   90.00
#
_symmetry.space_group_name_H-M   'P 1'
#
loop_
_entity.id
_entity.type
_entity.pdbx_description
1 polymer ?
#
loop_
_entity_poly.entity_id
_entity_poly.type
_entity_poly.pdbx_seq_one_letter_code
_entity_poly.pdbx_strand_id
1 'polypeptide(L)'
;MSKVFIICPVRNADLAIQEEIQRYIERLEEAGHHVHWPLRDTNQNDLHGIRICMDNCDAIIAADEVHIWYDPTSMGSHFDIGMVNALRLLGFKKTVLWVNNFPRAYLPWNYKPFLTVRTRTDELRYCFEPTGPWSLFEGGMLFALLRLGFKRKLVLLNDSDVQPTPEKKSFANVFRALADGRDIAREDAAEILSTLITREE
;
A
#
# COMPACT_ATOMS: atom_id res chain seq x y z
N MET A 1 -22.97 -4.95 -5.93
CA MET A 1 -21.96 -5.90 -5.43
C MET A 1 -20.60 -5.33 -5.79
N SER A 2 -19.82 -4.95 -4.78
CA SER A 2 -18.51 -4.31 -4.97
C SER A 2 -17.39 -5.26 -4.57
N LYS A 3 -16.22 -5.11 -5.19
CA LYS A 3 -14.97 -5.69 -4.70
C LYS A 3 -14.39 -4.76 -3.64
N VAL A 4 -14.19 -5.27 -2.43
CA VAL A 4 -13.72 -4.50 -1.28
C VAL A 4 -12.35 -5.01 -0.86
N PHE A 5 -11.37 -4.11 -0.74
CA PHE A 5 -10.11 -4.43 -0.08
C PHE A 5 -10.10 -3.88 1.35
N ILE A 6 -9.76 -4.73 2.32
CA ILE A 6 -9.64 -4.34 3.73
C ILE A 6 -8.20 -3.95 4.04
N ILE A 7 -7.99 -2.70 4.44
CA ILE A 7 -6.75 -2.26 5.08
C ILE A 7 -6.92 -2.41 6.59
N CYS A 8 -6.13 -3.28 7.23
CA CYS A 8 -6.18 -3.50 8.67
C CYS A 8 -4.83 -3.97 9.23
N PRO A 9 -4.61 -3.92 10.55
CA PRO A 9 -3.48 -4.61 11.17
C PRO A 9 -3.56 -6.12 10.91
N VAL A 10 -2.41 -6.72 10.56
CA VAL A 10 -2.27 -8.17 10.33
C VAL A 10 -1.36 -8.78 11.38
N ARG A 11 -0.15 -8.25 11.53
CA ARG A 11 0.82 -8.68 12.55
C ARG A 11 0.54 -7.99 13.87
N ASN A 12 0.68 -8.72 14.97
CA ASN A 12 0.55 -8.21 16.34
C ASN A 12 -0.81 -7.56 16.65
N ALA A 13 -1.83 -7.82 15.83
CA ALA A 13 -3.19 -7.39 16.13
C ALA A 13 -3.72 -8.20 17.32
N ASP A 14 -4.39 -7.53 18.25
CA ASP A 14 -5.13 -8.19 19.32
C ASP A 14 -6.19 -9.14 18.72
N LEU A 15 -6.37 -10.31 19.33
CA LEU A 15 -7.38 -11.30 18.91
C LEU A 15 -8.77 -10.68 18.89
N ALA A 16 -9.10 -9.84 19.89
CA ALA A 16 -10.39 -9.14 19.93
C ALA A 16 -10.57 -8.21 18.72
N ILE A 17 -9.51 -7.51 18.29
CA ILE A 17 -9.54 -6.65 17.10
C ILE A 17 -9.70 -7.51 15.84
N GLN A 18 -9.02 -8.64 15.74
CA GLN A 18 -9.17 -9.55 14.60
C GLN A 18 -10.60 -10.10 14.50
N GLU A 19 -11.23 -10.47 15.62
CA GLU A 19 -12.63 -10.92 15.66
C GLU A 19 -13.62 -9.80 15.28
N GLU A 20 -13.34 -8.55 15.65
CA GLU A 20 -14.14 -7.40 15.22
C GLU A 20 -14.04 -7.16 13.71
N ILE A 21 -12.83 -7.21 13.15
CA ILE A 21 -12.58 -7.11 11.71
C ILE A 21 -13.28 -8.26 10.97
N GLN A 22 -13.16 -9.48 11.47
CA GLN A 22 -13.81 -10.65 10.88
C GLN A 22 -15.34 -10.47 10.85
N ARG A 23 -15.97 -10.09 11.97
CA ARG A 23 -17.41 -9.81 12.00
C ARG A 23 -17.82 -8.70 11.04
N TYR A 24 -16.95 -7.71 10.83
CA TYR A 24 -17.19 -6.66 9.84
C TYR A 24 -17.17 -7.22 8.41
N ILE A 25 -16.20 -8.07 8.09
CA ILE A 25 -16.07 -8.74 6.80
C ILE A 25 -17.29 -9.64 6.54
N GLU A 26 -17.70 -10.44 7.51
CA GLU A 26 -18.87 -11.33 7.40
C GLU A 26 -20.12 -10.54 7.03
N ARG A 27 -20.36 -9.37 7.65
CA ARG A 27 -21.50 -8.50 7.29
C ARG A 27 -21.43 -7.95 5.87
N LEU A 28 -20.23 -7.64 5.37
CA LEU A 28 -20.05 -7.20 3.99
C LEU A 28 -20.32 -8.34 3.01
N GLU A 29 -19.84 -9.55 3.31
CA GLU A 29 -20.05 -10.75 2.50
C GLU A 29 -21.54 -11.15 2.50
N GLU A 30 -22.23 -11.08 3.64
CA GLU A 30 -23.69 -11.28 3.76
C GLU A 30 -24.50 -10.25 2.94
N ALA A 31 -24.00 -9.01 2.86
CA ALA A 31 -24.58 -7.98 2.00
C ALA A 31 -24.23 -8.17 0.51
N GLY A 32 -23.51 -9.24 0.16
CA GLY A 32 -23.17 -9.62 -1.20
C GLY A 32 -21.96 -8.87 -1.77
N HIS A 33 -21.03 -8.37 -0.94
CA HIS A 33 -19.75 -7.85 -1.41
C HIS A 33 -18.71 -8.97 -1.54
N HIS A 34 -17.74 -8.79 -2.45
CA HIS A 34 -16.56 -9.66 -2.52
C HIS A 34 -15.43 -9.00 -1.76
N VAL A 35 -15.00 -9.59 -0.65
CA VAL A 35 -14.02 -8.97 0.25
C VAL A 35 -12.66 -9.66 0.13
N HIS A 36 -11.61 -8.87 -0.05
CA HIS A 36 -10.21 -9.30 0.09
C HIS A 36 -9.67 -8.82 1.44
N TRP A 37 -9.42 -9.77 2.34
CA TRP A 37 -8.84 -9.54 3.65
C TRP A 37 -7.40 -10.08 3.70
N PRO A 38 -6.36 -9.23 3.81
CA PRO A 38 -4.98 -9.67 3.66
C PRO A 38 -4.52 -10.80 4.60
N LEU A 39 -5.10 -10.91 5.81
CA LEU A 39 -4.78 -12.02 6.72
C LEU A 39 -5.22 -13.37 6.15
N ARG A 40 -6.36 -13.42 5.44
CA ARG A 40 -6.97 -14.61 4.84
C ARG A 40 -6.50 -14.84 3.40
N ASP A 41 -6.49 -13.78 2.61
CA ASP A 41 -6.45 -13.85 1.14
C ASP A 41 -5.08 -13.51 0.53
N THR A 42 -4.15 -12.95 1.32
CA THR A 42 -2.77 -12.70 0.87
C THR A 42 -1.83 -13.73 1.50
N ASN A 43 -1.02 -14.41 0.68
CA ASN A 43 -0.04 -15.39 1.19
C ASN A 43 1.02 -14.69 2.06
N GLN A 44 0.86 -14.82 3.37
CA GLN A 44 1.72 -14.15 4.37
C GLN A 44 3.14 -14.73 4.48
N ASN A 45 3.40 -15.86 3.83
CA ASN A 45 4.71 -16.53 3.83
C ASN A 45 5.64 -15.95 2.76
N ASP A 46 6.22 -14.79 3.06
CA ASP A 46 7.24 -14.12 2.25
C ASP A 46 8.33 -13.61 3.19
N LEU A 47 9.57 -14.07 2.97
CA LEU A 47 10.73 -13.71 3.79
C LEU A 47 11.15 -12.25 3.62
N HIS A 48 10.91 -11.65 2.45
CA HIS A 48 11.34 -10.29 2.14
C HIS A 48 10.20 -9.29 2.31
N GLY A 49 8.96 -9.71 2.03
CA GLY A 49 7.74 -8.90 2.14
C GLY A 49 7.33 -8.24 0.83
N ILE A 50 8.15 -8.31 -0.22
CA ILE A 50 7.87 -7.65 -1.49
C ILE A 50 6.70 -8.30 -2.25
N ARG A 51 6.57 -9.63 -2.21
CA ARG A 51 5.44 -10.34 -2.84
C ARG A 51 4.14 -9.94 -2.15
N ILE A 52 4.12 -9.88 -0.82
CA ILE A 52 2.95 -9.42 -0.07
C ILE A 52 2.55 -8.00 -0.49
N CYS A 53 3.52 -7.10 -0.67
CA CYS A 53 3.26 -5.74 -1.14
C CYS A 53 2.69 -5.73 -2.57
N MET A 54 3.20 -6.58 -3.47
CA MET A 54 2.67 -6.72 -4.83
C MET A 54 1.25 -7.28 -4.83
N ASP A 55 1.00 -8.36 -4.09
CA ASP A 55 -0.31 -9.01 -3.96
C ASP A 55 -1.36 -8.02 -3.41
N ASN A 56 -1.01 -7.27 -2.36
CA ASN A 56 -1.88 -6.24 -1.80
C ASN A 56 -2.12 -5.10 -2.79
N CYS A 57 -1.07 -4.59 -3.46
CA CYS A 57 -1.22 -3.52 -4.44
C CYS A 57 -2.16 -3.94 -5.58
N ASP A 58 -2.03 -5.17 -6.05
CA ASP A 58 -2.87 -5.73 -7.12
C ASP A 58 -4.33 -5.87 -6.67
N ALA A 59 -4.56 -6.35 -5.45
CA ALA A 59 -5.90 -6.43 -4.87
C ALA A 59 -6.53 -5.03 -4.69
N ILE A 60 -5.75 -4.02 -4.28
CA ILE A 60 -6.20 -2.62 -4.19
C ILE A 60 -6.53 -2.07 -5.59
N ILE A 61 -5.69 -2.33 -6.60
CA ILE A 61 -5.94 -1.93 -8.00
C ILE A 61 -7.24 -2.56 -8.52
N ALA A 62 -7.54 -3.81 -8.16
CA ALA A 62 -8.74 -4.52 -8.60
C ALA A 62 -10.02 -4.17 -7.81
N ALA A 63 -9.90 -3.59 -6.61
CA ALA A 63 -11.04 -3.28 -5.75
C ALA A 63 -11.82 -2.03 -6.19
N ASP A 64 -13.13 -2.02 -6.03
CA ASP A 64 -13.96 -0.83 -6.22
C ASP A 64 -13.93 0.07 -4.98
N GLU A 65 -13.87 -0.57 -3.81
CA GLU A 65 -13.88 0.08 -2.51
C GLU A 65 -12.68 -0.36 -1.67
N VAL A 66 -12.19 0.56 -0.84
CA VAL A 66 -11.15 0.30 0.15
C VAL A 66 -11.69 0.69 1.51
N HIS A 67 -11.81 -0.28 2.40
CA HIS A 67 -12.31 -0.08 3.75
C HIS A 67 -11.13 -0.14 4.72
N ILE A 68 -10.96 0.92 5.51
CA ILE A 68 -9.80 1.12 6.37
C ILE A 68 -10.22 0.93 7.82
N TRP A 69 -9.77 -0.17 8.40
CA TRP A 69 -9.71 -0.37 9.84
C TRP A 69 -8.37 0.19 10.34
N TYR A 70 -8.39 1.44 10.77
CA TYR A 70 -7.15 2.17 11.03
C TYR A 70 -6.56 1.84 12.40
N ASP A 71 -5.28 1.50 12.39
CA ASP A 71 -4.45 1.37 13.59
C ASP A 71 -3.15 2.16 13.36
N PRO A 72 -2.84 3.18 14.17
CA PRO A 72 -1.63 4.00 14.01
C PRO A 72 -0.34 3.20 14.22
N THR A 73 -0.40 2.01 14.82
CA THR A 73 0.75 1.12 15.00
C THR A 73 0.93 0.16 13.82
N SER A 74 -0.06 0.06 12.93
CA SER A 74 0.00 -0.82 11.75
C SER A 74 0.82 -0.18 10.63
N MET A 75 2.10 -0.52 10.60
CA MET A 75 3.02 -0.11 9.53
C MET A 75 2.55 -0.53 8.14
N GLY A 76 1.96 -1.73 8.03
CA GLY A 76 1.35 -2.21 6.79
C GLY A 76 0.20 -1.32 6.32
N SER A 77 -0.66 -0.90 7.23
CA SER A 77 -1.79 -0.03 6.89
C SER A 77 -1.35 1.32 6.35
N HIS A 78 -0.31 1.95 6.92
CA HIS A 78 0.21 3.21 6.41
C HIS A 78 0.71 3.09 4.97
N PHE A 79 1.42 2.01 4.68
CA PHE A 79 1.93 1.70 3.36
C PHE A 79 0.81 1.48 2.34
N ASP A 80 -0.19 0.64 2.68
CA ASP A 80 -1.33 0.37 1.80
C ASP A 80 -2.18 1.63 1.57
N ILE A 81 -2.36 2.48 2.60
CA ILE A 81 -3.04 3.79 2.47
C ILE A 81 -2.27 4.71 1.50
N GLY A 82 -0.94 4.64 1.51
CA GLY A 82 -0.08 5.29 0.53
C GLY A 82 -0.38 4.85 -0.89
N MET A 83 -0.44 3.54 -1.14
CA MET A 83 -0.79 3.00 -2.47
C MET A 83 -2.15 3.51 -2.94
N VAL A 84 -3.17 3.46 -2.06
CA VAL A 84 -4.52 3.94 -2.38
C VAL A 84 -4.51 5.42 -2.77
N ASN A 85 -3.73 6.24 -2.08
CA ASN A 85 -3.61 7.66 -2.41
C ASN A 85 -2.95 7.89 -3.77
N ALA A 86 -1.86 7.19 -4.09
CA ALA A 86 -1.25 7.27 -5.41
C ALA A 86 -2.23 6.88 -6.52
N LEU A 87 -2.99 5.79 -6.35
CA LEU A 87 -3.99 5.36 -7.32
C LEU A 87 -5.10 6.41 -7.50
N ARG A 88 -5.61 7.00 -6.42
CA ARG A 88 -6.63 8.07 -6.52
C ARG A 88 -6.09 9.31 -7.22
N LEU A 89 -4.84 9.68 -6.98
CA LEU A 89 -4.19 10.80 -7.68
C LEU A 89 -4.00 10.53 -9.18
N LEU A 90 -3.83 9.27 -9.58
CA LEU A 90 -3.79 8.83 -10.97
C LEU A 90 -5.18 8.68 -11.62
N GLY A 91 -6.26 9.03 -10.91
CA GLY A 91 -7.62 9.03 -11.46
C GLY A 91 -8.42 7.74 -11.22
N PHE A 92 -7.85 6.74 -10.53
CA PHE A 92 -8.63 5.55 -10.15
C PHE A 92 -9.80 5.96 -9.25
N LYS A 93 -11.02 5.61 -9.67
CA LYS A 93 -12.23 5.82 -8.88
C LYS A 93 -12.30 4.75 -7.79
N LYS A 94 -11.81 5.08 -6.60
CA LYS A 94 -11.85 4.24 -5.40
C LYS A 94 -12.71 4.90 -4.35
N THR A 95 -13.72 4.19 -3.84
CA THR A 95 -14.46 4.64 -2.65
C THR A 95 -13.65 4.26 -1.42
N VAL A 96 -13.32 5.22 -0.57
CA VAL A 96 -12.54 4.96 0.66
C VAL A 96 -13.43 5.18 1.88
N LEU A 97 -13.63 4.12 2.67
CA LEU A 97 -14.41 4.16 3.91
C LEU A 97 -13.50 3.92 5.11
N TRP A 98 -13.68 4.71 6.15
CA TRP A 98 -13.03 4.51 7.45
C TRP A 98 -14.04 3.84 8.36
N VAL A 99 -13.74 2.61 8.80
CA VAL A 99 -14.79 1.72 9.32
C VAL A 99 -14.72 1.52 10.83
N ASN A 100 -13.59 1.86 11.45
CA ASN A 100 -13.51 2.02 12.89
C ASN A 100 -13.59 3.50 13.26
N ASN A 101 -14.16 3.81 14.45
CA ASN A 101 -14.35 5.17 14.96
C ASN A 101 -13.02 5.84 15.40
N PHE A 102 -11.97 5.69 14.61
CA PHE A 102 -10.69 6.30 14.93
C PHE A 102 -10.80 7.83 14.81
N PRO A 103 -10.30 8.61 15.78
CA PRO A 103 -10.53 10.05 15.76
C PRO A 103 -9.85 10.69 14.56
N ARG A 104 -10.64 11.42 13.74
CA ARG A 104 -10.17 12.04 12.49
C ARG A 104 -8.97 12.98 12.67
N ALA A 105 -8.78 13.54 13.86
CA ALA A 105 -7.65 14.42 14.19
C ALA A 105 -6.28 13.75 14.03
N TYR A 106 -6.23 12.42 14.07
CA TYR A 106 -5.01 11.63 13.91
C TYR A 106 -4.83 11.07 12.49
N LEU A 107 -5.73 11.42 11.57
CA LEU A 107 -5.64 10.96 10.20
C LEU A 107 -4.60 11.76 9.42
N PRO A 108 -3.91 11.12 8.48
CA PRO A 108 -2.72 11.68 7.84
C PRO A 108 -2.96 12.92 6.94
N TRP A 109 -4.20 13.38 6.77
CA TRP A 109 -4.60 14.40 5.80
C TRP A 109 -4.10 15.83 6.07
N ASN A 110 -3.62 16.12 7.29
CA ASN A 110 -3.02 17.42 7.63
C ASN A 110 -1.52 17.50 7.31
N TYR A 111 -0.93 16.43 6.78
CA TYR A 111 0.47 16.38 6.43
C TYR A 111 0.70 16.88 5.01
N LYS A 112 1.66 17.79 4.84
CA LYS A 112 2.21 18.10 3.52
C LYS A 112 3.16 16.96 3.17
N PRO A 113 2.92 16.17 2.11
CA PRO A 113 3.83 15.11 1.72
C PRO A 113 5.23 15.69 1.59
N PHE A 114 6.17 15.04 2.26
CA PHE A 114 7.59 15.37 2.27
C PHE A 114 8.35 14.45 1.32
N LEU A 115 7.67 14.00 0.26
CA LEU A 115 8.30 13.33 -0.85
C LEU A 115 9.20 14.34 -1.56
N THR A 116 10.43 14.48 -1.07
CA THR A 116 11.47 15.27 -1.72
C THR A 116 12.00 14.44 -2.89
N VAL A 117 11.14 14.22 -3.89
CA VAL A 117 11.62 13.71 -5.18
C VAL A 117 12.40 14.83 -5.83
N ARG A 118 13.72 14.78 -5.69
CA ARG A 118 14.58 15.50 -6.63
C ARG A 118 14.70 14.63 -7.87
N THR A 119 13.77 14.83 -8.80
CA THR A 119 13.87 14.20 -10.12
C THR A 119 15.09 14.78 -10.83
N ARG A 120 16.13 13.96 -10.98
CA ARG A 120 16.82 13.93 -12.28
C ARG A 120 15.99 13.02 -13.17
N THR A 121 16.01 13.26 -14.48
CA THR A 121 15.04 12.73 -15.46
C THR A 121 14.83 11.19 -15.43
N ASP A 122 15.73 10.46 -14.77
CA ASP A 122 15.82 9.01 -14.66
C ASP A 122 15.81 8.45 -13.20
N GLU A 123 16.00 9.28 -12.17
CA GLU A 123 16.16 8.84 -10.77
C GLU A 123 15.05 9.35 -9.84
N LEU A 124 14.54 8.47 -8.99
CA LEU A 124 13.74 8.78 -7.81
C LEU A 124 14.63 8.67 -6.57
N ARG A 125 14.89 9.80 -5.92
CA ARG A 125 15.68 9.84 -4.69
C ARG A 125 14.74 9.83 -3.50
N TYR A 126 14.95 8.89 -2.59
CA TYR A 126 14.04 8.62 -1.49
C TYR A 126 14.80 8.45 -0.17
N CYS A 127 14.36 9.14 0.87
CA CYS A 127 14.88 8.98 2.23
C CYS A 127 13.92 8.08 3.00
N PHE A 128 14.31 6.85 3.26
CA PHE A 128 13.41 5.85 3.84
C PHE A 128 13.64 5.69 5.34
N GLU A 129 12.66 6.05 6.14
CA GLU A 129 12.62 5.76 7.58
C GLU A 129 11.76 4.50 7.84
N PRO A 130 12.34 3.37 8.27
CA PRO A 130 11.60 2.10 8.40
C PRO A 130 10.49 2.10 9.44
N THR A 131 10.58 3.01 10.42
CA THR A 131 9.62 3.13 11.53
C THR A 131 8.76 4.39 11.42
N GLY A 132 8.94 5.20 10.38
CA GLY A 132 8.16 6.41 10.17
C GLY A 132 6.84 6.10 9.46
N PRO A 133 5.66 6.32 10.06
CA PRO A 133 4.38 6.09 9.38
C PRO A 133 4.25 6.89 8.07
N TRP A 134 4.86 8.08 8.02
CA TRP A 134 4.88 8.95 6.85
C TRP A 134 5.78 8.45 5.73
N SER A 135 6.99 8.01 6.10
CA SER A 135 7.88 7.31 5.18
C SER A 135 7.18 6.07 4.61
N LEU A 136 6.44 5.31 5.40
CA LEU A 136 5.69 4.18 4.82
C LEU A 136 4.56 4.61 3.88
N PHE A 137 3.82 5.66 4.22
CA PHE A 137 2.81 6.21 3.33
C PHE A 137 3.41 6.64 1.98
N GLU A 138 4.48 7.44 1.98
CA GLU A 138 5.17 7.89 0.77
C GLU A 138 5.78 6.72 0.00
N GLY A 139 6.35 5.79 0.74
CA GLY A 139 6.87 4.54 0.22
C GLY A 139 5.80 3.70 -0.49
N GLY A 140 4.59 3.64 0.06
CA GLY A 140 3.45 2.97 -0.56
C GLY A 140 3.00 3.68 -1.83
N MET A 141 2.99 5.01 -1.84
CA MET A 141 2.72 5.78 -3.05
C MET A 141 3.73 5.45 -4.16
N LEU A 142 5.03 5.50 -3.83
CA LEU A 142 6.11 5.13 -4.73
C LEU A 142 5.94 3.69 -5.25
N PHE A 143 5.64 2.75 -4.36
CA PHE A 143 5.44 1.35 -4.71
C PHE A 143 4.33 1.17 -5.73
N ALA A 144 3.18 1.83 -5.55
CA ALA A 144 2.07 1.77 -6.50
C ALA A 144 2.44 2.34 -7.88
N LEU A 145 3.21 3.43 -7.94
CA LEU A 145 3.71 3.98 -9.21
C LEU A 145 4.63 2.98 -9.92
N LEU A 146 5.60 2.40 -9.20
CA LEU A 146 6.50 1.39 -9.76
C LEU A 146 5.71 0.15 -10.23
N ARG A 147 4.71 -0.30 -9.46
CA ARG A 147 3.82 -1.41 -9.81
C ARG A 147 3.02 -1.13 -11.08
N LEU A 148 2.63 0.13 -11.31
CA LEU A 148 2.01 0.61 -12.56
C LEU A 148 3.01 0.92 -13.68
N GLY A 149 4.25 0.45 -13.59
CA GLY A 149 5.22 0.51 -14.68
C GLY A 149 5.89 1.87 -14.87
N PHE A 150 5.81 2.79 -13.89
CA PHE A 150 6.58 4.02 -13.93
C PHE A 150 8.07 3.71 -13.73
N LYS A 151 8.81 3.57 -14.83
CA LYS A 151 10.23 3.21 -14.79
C LYS A 151 11.09 4.37 -14.32
N ARG A 152 11.62 4.23 -13.11
CA ARG A 152 12.63 5.12 -12.53
C ARG A 152 13.57 4.30 -11.64
N LYS A 153 14.84 4.66 -11.65
CA LYS A 153 15.81 4.08 -10.72
C LYS A 153 15.54 4.65 -9.32
N LEU A 154 15.28 3.79 -8.35
CA LEU A 154 15.18 4.19 -6.95
C LEU A 154 16.59 4.34 -6.36
N VAL A 155 16.84 5.46 -5.69
CA VAL A 155 18.08 5.71 -4.94
C VAL A 155 17.73 6.04 -3.50
N LEU A 156 18.16 5.20 -2.56
CA LEU A 156 18.03 5.47 -1.14
C LEU A 156 19.09 6.49 -0.71
N LEU A 157 18.64 7.62 -0.17
CA LEU A 157 19.52 8.71 0.27
C LEU A 157 20.24 8.37 1.58
N ASN A 158 19.59 7.57 2.42
CA ASN A 158 20.08 7.10 3.70
C ASN A 158 20.39 5.60 3.64
N ASP A 159 21.02 5.15 2.55
CA ASP A 159 21.28 3.73 2.30
C ASP A 159 21.98 3.04 3.48
N SER A 160 22.96 3.70 4.11
CA SER A 160 23.64 3.19 5.31
C SER A 160 22.72 2.90 6.50
N ASP A 161 21.54 3.51 6.54
CA ASP A 161 20.61 3.41 7.67
C ASP A 161 19.50 2.40 7.40
N VAL A 162 19.29 2.02 6.13
CA VAL A 162 18.31 1.01 5.72
C VAL A 162 18.95 -0.37 5.81
N GLN A 163 18.93 -0.98 6.98
CA GLN A 163 19.54 -2.29 7.21
C GLN A 163 18.59 -3.44 6.87
N PRO A 164 19.02 -4.43 6.07
CA PRO A 164 18.20 -5.60 5.76
C PRO A 164 17.95 -6.44 7.02
N THR A 165 16.83 -7.14 7.05
CA THR A 165 16.48 -8.11 8.09
C THR A 165 16.40 -9.51 7.47
N PRO A 166 17.48 -10.31 7.51
CA PRO A 166 17.56 -11.57 6.75
C PRO A 166 16.49 -12.60 7.11
N GLU A 167 16.04 -12.59 8.36
CA GLU A 167 15.18 -13.64 8.92
C GLU A 167 13.69 -13.26 8.97
N LYS A 168 13.32 -12.07 8.51
CA LYS A 168 11.93 -11.61 8.57
C LYS A 168 11.59 -10.56 7.50
N LYS A 169 10.33 -10.57 7.07
CA LYS A 169 9.78 -9.51 6.21
C LYS A 169 9.84 -8.14 6.88
N SER A 170 10.38 -7.18 6.16
CA SER A 170 10.46 -5.78 6.58
C SER A 170 10.39 -4.86 5.36
N PHE A 171 9.97 -3.62 5.59
CA PHE A 171 10.01 -2.62 4.53
C PHE A 171 11.44 -2.25 4.14
N ALA A 172 12.43 -2.40 5.03
CA ALA A 172 13.84 -2.25 4.67
C ALA A 172 14.25 -3.23 3.57
N ASN A 173 13.85 -4.50 3.67
CA ASN A 173 14.08 -5.50 2.61
C ASN A 173 13.39 -5.12 1.29
N VAL A 174 12.16 -4.60 1.36
CA VAL A 174 11.40 -4.15 0.17
C VAL A 174 12.13 -3.00 -0.53
N PHE A 175 12.47 -1.93 0.20
CA PHE A 175 13.09 -0.74 -0.40
C PHE A 175 14.51 -1.00 -0.88
N ARG A 176 15.27 -1.88 -0.21
CA ARG A 176 16.56 -2.36 -0.72
C ARG A 176 16.41 -3.08 -2.04
N ALA A 177 15.50 -4.05 -2.12
CA ALA A 177 15.28 -4.78 -3.37
C ALA A 177 14.89 -3.84 -4.53
N LEU A 178 14.07 -2.82 -4.26
CA LEU A 178 13.71 -1.80 -5.26
C LEU A 178 14.91 -0.92 -5.66
N ALA A 179 15.73 -0.51 -4.69
CA ALA A 179 16.95 0.27 -4.96
C ALA A 179 17.99 -0.53 -5.75
N ASP A 180 18.06 -1.84 -5.53
CA ASP A 180 18.88 -2.80 -6.28
C ASP A 180 18.33 -3.08 -7.69
N GLY A 181 17.23 -2.43 -8.08
CA GLY A 181 16.67 -2.50 -9.43
C GLY A 181 15.69 -3.66 -9.65
N ARG A 182 15.13 -4.25 -8.60
CA ARG A 182 14.06 -5.24 -8.75
C ARG A 182 12.86 -4.61 -9.47
N ASP A 183 12.55 -5.16 -10.64
CA ASP A 183 11.33 -4.80 -11.35
C ASP A 183 10.13 -5.42 -10.65
N ILE A 184 9.14 -4.58 -10.38
CA ILE A 184 7.85 -4.98 -9.80
C ILE A 184 6.68 -4.56 -10.69
N ALA A 185 6.92 -4.06 -11.90
CA ALA A 185 5.86 -3.61 -12.79
C ALA A 185 4.88 -4.74 -13.14
N ARG A 186 3.60 -4.41 -13.26
CA ARG A 186 2.60 -5.34 -13.83
C ARG A 186 2.83 -5.48 -15.32
N GLU A 187 2.57 -6.68 -15.84
CA GLU A 187 2.61 -6.94 -17.28
C GLU A 187 1.53 -6.13 -18.03
N ASP A 188 0.37 -5.95 -17.41
CA ASP A 188 -0.78 -5.20 -17.94
C ASP A 188 -0.80 -3.71 -17.54
N ALA A 189 0.29 -3.18 -16.95
CA ALA A 189 0.34 -1.81 -16.45
C ALA A 189 0.01 -0.76 -17.51
N ALA A 190 0.52 -0.93 -18.73
CA ALA A 190 0.27 -0.01 -19.84
C ALA A 190 -1.21 -0.01 -20.26
N GLU A 191 -1.86 -1.17 -20.26
CA GLU A 191 -3.28 -1.31 -20.55
C GLU A 191 -4.10 -0.58 -19.48
N ILE A 192 -3.84 -0.85 -18.20
CA ILE A 192 -4.50 -0.19 -17.07
C ILE A 192 -4.42 1.33 -17.20
N LEU A 193 -3.23 1.88 -17.41
CA LEU A 193 -3.04 3.33 -17.53
C LEU A 193 -3.75 3.91 -18.76
N SER A 194 -3.75 3.19 -19.89
CA SER A 194 -4.47 3.64 -21.09
C SER A 194 -5.97 3.78 -20.85
N THR A 195 -6.58 2.85 -20.09
CA THR A 195 -8.03 2.92 -19.79
C THR A 195 -8.41 4.12 -18.91
N LEU A 196 -7.47 4.66 -18.13
CA LEU A 196 -7.72 5.86 -17.31
C LEU A 196 -7.74 7.11 -18.18
N ILE A 197 -6.83 7.20 -19.14
CA ILE A 197 -6.70 8.35 -20.06
C ILE A 197 -7.93 8.44 -20.97
N THR A 198 -8.40 7.31 -21.51
CA THR A 198 -9.52 7.30 -22.46
C THR A 198 -10.90 7.53 -21.83
N ARG A 199 -11.00 7.58 -20.49
CA ARG A 199 -12.27 7.81 -19.77
C ARG A 199 -12.51 9.29 -19.45
N GLU A 200 -11.59 10.18 -19.83
CA GLU A 200 -11.69 11.64 -19.65
C GLU A 200 -12.13 12.40 -20.92
N GLU A 201 -12.35 11.71 -22.04
CA GLU A 201 -12.96 12.24 -23.28
C GLU A 201 -14.45 11.89 -23.39
#